data_AF-A0A972NFP6-F1
#
_entry.id   AF-A0A972NFP6-F1
#
_cell.length_a   1.000
_cell.length_b   1.000
_cell.length_c   1.000
_cell.angle_alpha   90.00
_cell.angle_beta   90.00
_cell.angle_gamma   90.00
#
_symmetry.space_group_name_H-M   'P 1'
#
loop_
_entity.id
_entity.type
_entity.pdbx_description
1 polymer ?
#
loop_
_entity_poly.entity_id
_entity_poly.type
_entity_poly.pdbx_seq_one_letter_code
_entity_poly.pdbx_strand_id
1 'polypeptide(L)'
;MRLLSFLIWGGLSFGACGLDFPVELKYKVEDKVGKEYRRADVVVYVPVTGRSVPKGEGEAELEAEAKKGELVIHIKPKKNFSEWFLFIPVKKGYLHEEAYLEKVYSRSPSMKEVYHAYPVDITREGTFFLLPPSTPGEKLVLKIKYEGEVGKPRVFTSRPEQEEKSETVKVIYSFAFGYAKTETDNMNLKNVKKLIEQLAKSGKLAKVEIVGYADGKSTDPERNEQVAKERALSVARKLFSEHSVACLLSEKGIAKLPQETLR
;
A
#
# COMPACT_ATOMS: atom_id res chain seq x y z
N MET A 1 -16.07 -32.72 -39.16
CA MET A 1 -15.17 -31.64 -38.69
C MET A 1 -15.99 -30.37 -38.46
N ARG A 2 -16.34 -30.07 -37.21
CA ARG A 2 -16.94 -28.78 -36.83
C ARG A 2 -15.87 -27.99 -36.10
N LEU A 3 -15.39 -26.90 -36.71
CA LEU A 3 -14.54 -25.92 -36.03
C LEU A 3 -15.37 -25.24 -34.94
N LEU A 4 -14.98 -25.42 -33.69
CA LEU A 4 -15.47 -24.63 -32.57
C LEU A 4 -14.64 -23.35 -32.51
N SER A 5 -15.22 -22.23 -32.91
CA SER A 5 -14.65 -20.90 -32.71
C SER A 5 -14.81 -20.52 -31.24
N PHE A 6 -13.73 -20.62 -30.46
CA PHE A 6 -13.65 -20.02 -29.14
C PHE A 6 -13.52 -18.49 -29.30
N LEU A 7 -14.65 -17.80 -29.22
CA LEU A 7 -14.68 -16.36 -28.95
C LEU A 7 -14.28 -16.16 -27.48
N ILE A 8 -13.00 -15.88 -27.26
CA ILE A 8 -12.49 -15.36 -26.00
C ILE A 8 -13.00 -13.91 -25.91
N TRP A 9 -14.15 -13.72 -25.25
CA TRP A 9 -14.52 -12.43 -24.68
C TRP A 9 -13.55 -12.13 -23.55
N GLY A 10 -12.42 -11.49 -23.90
CA GLY A 10 -11.60 -10.77 -22.95
C GLY A 10 -12.41 -9.59 -22.43
N GLY A 11 -13.02 -9.76 -21.26
CA GLY A 11 -13.59 -8.66 -20.50
C GLY A 11 -12.47 -7.72 -20.08
N LEU A 12 -12.15 -6.76 -20.94
CA LEU A 12 -11.45 -5.54 -20.53
C LEU A 12 -12.43 -4.77 -19.67
N SER A 13 -12.48 -5.10 -18.37
CA SER A 13 -13.01 -4.20 -17.35
C SER A 13 -12.06 -3.00 -17.30
N PHE A 14 -12.25 -2.07 -18.23
CA PHE A 14 -11.60 -0.77 -18.20
C PHE A 14 -11.99 -0.10 -16.88
N GLY A 15 -10.99 0.22 -16.06
CA GLY A 15 -11.21 0.93 -14.80
C GLY A 15 -11.97 2.23 -15.01
N ALA A 16 -12.93 2.53 -14.13
CA ALA A 16 -13.69 3.77 -14.18
C ALA A 16 -12.73 4.98 -14.18
N CYS A 17 -12.95 5.94 -15.07
CA CYS A 17 -12.13 7.16 -15.19
C CYS A 17 -10.63 6.94 -15.46
N GLY A 18 -10.26 5.81 -16.07
CA GLY A 18 -8.88 5.47 -16.39
C GLY A 18 -8.05 5.06 -15.16
N LEU A 19 -8.71 4.62 -14.09
CA LEU A 19 -8.10 4.15 -12.85
C LEU A 19 -8.55 2.72 -12.57
N ASP A 20 -7.62 1.83 -12.29
CA ASP A 20 -7.90 0.40 -12.00
C ASP A 20 -8.50 0.17 -10.60
N PHE A 21 -8.83 1.24 -9.89
CA PHE A 21 -9.36 1.23 -8.52
C PHE A 21 -10.35 2.38 -8.33
N PRO A 22 -11.34 2.21 -7.44
CA PRO A 22 -12.29 3.27 -7.12
C PRO A 22 -11.62 4.42 -6.35
N VAL A 23 -12.00 5.64 -6.71
CA VAL A 23 -11.68 6.87 -5.99
C VAL A 23 -12.97 7.57 -5.56
N GLU A 24 -12.99 8.10 -4.34
CA GLU A 24 -14.10 8.91 -3.82
C GLU A 24 -13.58 10.26 -3.32
N LEU A 25 -14.27 11.33 -3.71
CA LEU A 25 -14.02 12.69 -3.23
C LEU A 25 -15.10 13.07 -2.23
N LYS A 26 -14.68 13.51 -1.05
CA LYS A 26 -15.58 13.87 0.05
C LYS A 26 -15.13 15.17 0.71
N TYR A 27 -16.05 15.79 1.45
CA TYR A 27 -15.73 16.94 2.28
C TYR A 27 -16.50 16.93 3.60
N LYS A 28 -15.94 17.60 4.60
CA LYS A 28 -16.55 17.79 5.91
C LYS A 28 -16.22 19.18 6.46
N VAL A 29 -17.22 19.85 7.05
CA VAL A 29 -17.00 21.02 7.90
C VAL A 29 -17.10 20.54 9.34
N GLU A 30 -16.04 20.73 10.11
CA GLU A 30 -15.97 20.34 11.52
C GLU A 30 -16.67 21.38 12.38
N ASP A 31 -17.33 20.95 13.46
CA ASP A 31 -17.94 21.89 14.42
C ASP A 31 -16.88 22.62 15.25
N LYS A 32 -15.69 22.01 15.35
CA LYS A 32 -14.58 22.50 16.16
C LYS A 32 -13.70 23.45 15.36
N VAL A 33 -13.14 24.42 16.08
CA VAL A 33 -12.21 25.42 15.53
C VAL A 33 -10.78 25.00 15.83
N GLY A 34 -9.92 24.97 14.83
CA GLY A 34 -8.53 24.52 15.01
C GLY A 34 -7.76 24.42 13.71
N LYS A 35 -6.43 24.53 13.79
CA LYS A 35 -5.55 24.38 12.61
C LYS A 35 -5.53 22.93 12.10
N GLU A 36 -5.73 21.98 13.00
CA GLU A 36 -5.82 20.55 12.75
C GLU A 36 -7.03 20.15 11.89
N TYR A 37 -8.08 20.97 11.86
CA TYR A 37 -9.27 20.77 11.00
C TYR A 37 -9.13 21.47 9.64
N ARG A 38 -8.04 22.21 9.42
CA ARG A 38 -7.71 22.81 8.13
C ARG A 38 -6.81 21.87 7.34
N ARG A 39 -7.39 20.75 6.93
CA ARG A 39 -6.61 19.67 6.30
C ARG A 39 -7.35 19.01 5.14
N ALA A 40 -6.62 18.18 4.41
CA ALA A 40 -7.21 17.15 3.57
C ALA A 40 -6.55 15.82 3.90
N ASP A 41 -7.35 14.76 3.98
CA ASP A 41 -6.88 13.41 4.26
C ASP A 41 -6.96 12.58 2.97
N VAL A 42 -5.91 11.81 2.68
CA VAL A 42 -5.92 10.76 1.66
C VAL A 42 -5.93 9.43 2.38
N VAL A 43 -7.02 8.69 2.25
CA VAL A 43 -7.22 7.38 2.86
C VAL A 43 -7.00 6.32 1.80
N VAL A 44 -5.94 5.53 1.96
CA VAL A 44 -5.59 4.42 1.09
C VAL A 44 -6.10 3.13 1.73
N TYR A 45 -6.94 2.40 1.00
CA TYR A 45 -7.53 1.15 1.44
C TYR A 45 -6.75 -0.01 0.85
N VAL A 46 -6.06 -0.75 1.70
CA VAL A 46 -5.23 -1.90 1.31
C VAL A 46 -5.92 -3.17 1.81
N PRO A 47 -6.29 -4.11 0.93
CA PRO A 47 -6.77 -5.41 1.35
C PRO A 47 -5.61 -6.15 2.02
N VAL A 48 -5.84 -6.60 3.25
CA VAL A 48 -4.91 -7.40 4.03
C VAL A 48 -5.56 -8.75 4.25
N THR A 49 -4.83 -9.82 3.98
CA THR A 49 -5.35 -11.17 4.18
C THR A 49 -5.35 -11.49 5.67
N GLY A 50 -6.51 -11.92 6.19
CA GLY A 50 -6.66 -12.47 7.52
C GLY A 50 -6.10 -13.88 7.51
N ARG A 51 -4.94 -14.08 8.14
CA ARG A 51 -4.19 -15.36 8.21
C ARG A 51 -4.00 -16.03 6.86
N SER A 52 -2.88 -15.75 6.18
CA SER A 52 -2.32 -16.78 5.31
C SER A 52 -1.69 -17.86 6.17
N VAL A 53 -2.16 -19.09 6.02
CA VAL A 53 -1.54 -20.28 6.63
C VAL A 53 -0.56 -20.85 5.60
N PRO A 54 0.72 -20.47 5.63
CA PRO A 54 1.69 -21.11 4.76
C PRO A 54 1.83 -22.59 5.12
N LYS A 55 1.82 -23.48 4.12
CA LYS A 55 2.04 -24.92 4.34
C LYS A 55 3.50 -25.29 4.11
N GLY A 56 4.00 -26.20 4.94
CA GLY A 56 5.34 -26.77 4.85
C GLY A 56 6.46 -25.78 5.21
N GLU A 57 7.16 -26.02 6.31
CA GLU A 57 8.34 -25.23 6.69
C GLU A 57 9.49 -25.53 5.73
N GLY A 58 10.13 -24.47 5.23
CA GLY A 58 11.37 -24.58 4.47
C GLY A 58 12.54 -24.91 5.40
N GLU A 59 13.48 -25.71 4.92
CA GLU A 59 14.68 -26.04 5.68
C GLU A 59 15.78 -25.01 5.40
N ALA A 60 15.78 -23.89 6.12
CA ALA A 60 16.82 -22.87 6.05
C ALA A 60 17.33 -22.45 7.43
N GLU A 61 18.60 -22.05 7.50
CA GLU A 61 19.09 -21.26 8.63
C GLU A 61 18.79 -19.79 8.38
N LEU A 62 18.20 -19.15 9.37
CA LEU A 62 17.79 -17.76 9.33
C LEU A 62 18.46 -16.99 10.46
N GLU A 63 19.24 -15.99 10.10
CA GLU A 63 19.84 -15.03 11.03
C GLU A 63 19.32 -13.65 10.67
N ALA A 64 18.69 -12.96 11.63
CA ALA A 64 18.12 -11.64 11.42
C ALA A 64 18.84 -10.62 12.30
N GLU A 65 19.32 -9.54 11.69
CA GLU A 65 19.95 -8.42 12.36
C GLU A 65 19.16 -7.14 12.10
N ALA A 66 18.77 -6.47 13.17
CA ALA A 66 18.08 -5.19 13.13
C ALA A 66 19.07 -4.06 13.46
N LYS A 67 19.29 -3.12 12.54
CA LYS A 67 20.18 -1.96 12.72
C LYS A 67 19.54 -0.69 12.18
N LYS A 68 19.31 0.30 13.07
CA LYS A 68 18.91 1.68 12.70
C LYS A 68 17.77 1.77 11.65
N GLY A 69 16.66 1.06 11.86
CA GLY A 69 15.51 1.06 10.95
C GLY A 69 15.69 0.23 9.67
N GLU A 70 16.76 -0.55 9.57
CA GLU A 70 16.96 -1.57 8.55
C GLU A 70 17.02 -2.96 9.19
N LEU A 71 16.33 -3.91 8.58
CA LEU A 71 16.34 -5.32 8.93
C LEU A 71 17.10 -6.07 7.84
N VAL A 72 18.13 -6.81 8.24
CA VAL A 72 18.93 -7.66 7.37
C VAL A 72 18.68 -9.11 7.76
N ILE A 73 18.26 -9.93 6.82
CA ILE A 73 17.97 -11.35 7.02
C ILE A 73 18.90 -12.17 6.13
N HIS A 74 19.77 -12.94 6.77
CA HIS A 74 20.61 -13.92 6.12
C HIS A 74 19.88 -15.27 6.07
N ILE A 75 19.81 -15.86 4.89
CA ILE A 75 19.10 -17.10 4.62
C ILE A 75 20.09 -18.07 3.99
N LYS A 76 20.33 -19.22 4.66
CA LYS A 76 21.19 -20.30 4.16
C LYS A 76 20.31 -21.53 3.91
N PRO A 77 20.02 -21.88 2.66
CA PRO A 77 19.21 -23.05 2.34
C PRO A 77 19.94 -24.34 2.73
N LYS A 78 19.25 -25.29 3.37
CA LYS A 78 19.78 -26.63 3.66
C LYS A 78 19.46 -27.65 2.58
N LYS A 79 18.47 -27.35 1.72
CA LYS A 79 18.05 -28.17 0.57
C LYS A 79 17.83 -27.30 -0.66
N ASN A 80 17.84 -27.94 -1.83
CA ASN A 80 17.46 -27.29 -3.08
C ASN A 80 15.99 -26.88 -3.01
N PHE A 81 15.68 -25.70 -3.51
CA PHE A 81 14.29 -25.28 -3.70
C PHE A 81 14.13 -24.46 -4.97
N SER A 82 12.97 -24.60 -5.61
CA SER A 82 12.55 -23.80 -6.76
C SER A 82 11.76 -22.57 -6.35
N GLU A 83 10.98 -22.67 -5.27
CA GLU A 83 10.08 -21.60 -4.84
C GLU A 83 9.88 -21.66 -3.33
N TRP A 84 10.43 -20.70 -2.58
CA TRP A 84 10.20 -20.54 -1.14
C TRP A 84 9.70 -19.14 -0.82
N PHE A 85 8.98 -19.03 0.27
CA PHE A 85 8.41 -17.78 0.76
C PHE A 85 9.04 -17.42 2.11
N LEU A 86 9.68 -16.26 2.20
CA LEU A 86 10.14 -15.70 3.46
C LEU A 86 8.99 -14.94 4.12
N PHE A 87 8.62 -15.36 5.32
CA PHE A 87 7.70 -14.63 6.19
C PHE A 87 8.47 -13.84 7.24
N ILE A 88 8.17 -12.56 7.34
CA ILE A 88 8.72 -11.65 8.35
C ILE A 88 7.57 -11.20 9.25
N PRO A 89 7.45 -11.72 10.48
CA PRO A 89 6.40 -11.30 11.40
C PRO A 89 6.60 -9.83 11.84
N VAL A 90 5.51 -9.08 11.94
CA VAL A 90 5.52 -7.70 12.44
C VAL A 90 4.66 -7.65 13.70
N LYS A 91 5.31 -7.45 14.86
CA LYS A 91 4.59 -7.36 16.14
C LYS A 91 4.04 -5.96 16.39
N LYS A 92 4.78 -4.94 15.97
CA LYS A 92 4.41 -3.52 16.10
C LYS A 92 5.05 -2.73 14.97
N GLY A 93 4.31 -1.78 14.39
CA GLY A 93 4.81 -0.93 13.30
C GLY A 93 4.64 -1.57 11.92
N TYR A 94 5.59 -1.37 11.00
CA TYR A 94 5.46 -1.82 9.62
C TYR A 94 6.81 -2.11 8.95
N LEU A 95 6.76 -2.92 7.88
CA LEU A 95 7.85 -3.12 6.93
C LEU A 95 7.59 -2.26 5.70
N HIS A 96 8.64 -1.68 5.13
CA HIS A 96 8.52 -1.01 3.84
C HIS A 96 8.18 -2.01 2.71
N GLU A 97 7.50 -1.54 1.68
CA GLU A 97 7.03 -2.38 0.57
C GLU A 97 8.13 -2.77 -0.43
N GLU A 98 9.34 -2.27 -0.27
CA GLU A 98 10.48 -2.58 -1.12
C GLU A 98 11.64 -3.14 -0.28
N ALA A 99 12.12 -4.31 -0.70
CA ALA A 99 13.29 -4.97 -0.13
C ALA A 99 14.33 -5.24 -1.22
N TYR A 100 15.59 -5.28 -0.82
CA TYR A 100 16.69 -5.71 -1.66
C TYR A 100 17.11 -7.12 -1.28
N LEU A 101 17.14 -8.03 -2.23
CA LEU A 101 17.53 -9.42 -2.00
C LEU A 101 18.79 -9.72 -2.81
N GLU A 102 19.87 -10.10 -2.13
CA GLU A 102 21.12 -10.48 -2.77
C GLU A 102 21.26 -11.99 -2.73
N LYS A 103 21.49 -12.63 -3.88
CA LYS A 103 21.87 -14.04 -3.98
C LYS A 103 23.37 -14.13 -4.26
N VAL A 104 24.12 -14.70 -3.33
CA VAL A 104 25.58 -14.78 -3.37
C VAL A 104 26.02 -16.19 -3.77
N TYR A 105 26.66 -16.32 -4.92
CA TYR A 105 27.14 -17.58 -5.50
C TYR A 105 28.53 -17.96 -5.01
N SER A 106 29.44 -16.98 -5.00
CA SER A 106 30.83 -17.15 -4.55
C SER A 106 31.32 -15.87 -3.89
N ARG A 107 32.23 -16.01 -2.92
CA ARG A 107 32.93 -14.87 -2.29
C ARG A 107 34.23 -14.50 -2.99
N SER A 108 34.77 -15.38 -3.84
CA SER A 108 35.99 -15.11 -4.62
C SER A 108 36.01 -15.91 -5.94
N PRO A 109 35.86 -15.25 -7.10
CA PRO A 109 35.42 -13.85 -7.24
C PRO A 109 34.03 -13.65 -6.64
N SER A 110 33.75 -12.45 -6.12
CA SER A 110 32.43 -12.12 -5.56
C SER A 110 31.39 -12.06 -6.68
N MET A 111 30.64 -13.15 -6.87
CA MET A 111 29.55 -13.21 -7.83
C MET A 111 28.23 -13.21 -7.07
N LYS A 112 27.41 -12.19 -7.33
CA LYS A 112 26.08 -12.06 -6.73
C LYS A 112 25.07 -11.52 -7.72
N GLU A 113 23.83 -11.93 -7.56
CA GLU A 113 22.67 -11.33 -8.19
C GLU A 113 21.91 -10.47 -7.17
N VAL A 114 21.33 -9.37 -7.64
CA VAL A 114 20.56 -8.45 -6.81
C VAL A 114 19.16 -8.33 -7.39
N TYR A 115 18.17 -8.54 -6.53
CA TYR A 115 16.75 -8.51 -6.86
C TYR A 115 16.09 -7.39 -6.08
N HIS A 116 15.19 -6.66 -6.74
CA HIS A 116 14.16 -5.87 -6.05
C HIS A 116 13.03 -6.82 -5.69
N ALA A 117 12.84 -7.06 -4.40
CA ALA A 117 11.82 -7.96 -3.88
C ALA A 117 10.65 -7.14 -3.33
N TYR A 118 9.46 -7.42 -3.84
CA TYR A 118 8.21 -6.86 -3.35
C TYR A 118 7.45 -7.94 -2.57
N PRO A 119 6.67 -7.55 -1.55
CA PRO A 119 5.82 -8.49 -0.85
C PRO A 119 4.89 -9.21 -1.82
N VAL A 120 4.76 -10.53 -1.72
CA VAL A 120 3.74 -11.28 -2.45
C VAL A 120 2.42 -11.33 -1.70
N ASP A 121 2.47 -11.17 -0.37
CA ASP A 121 1.30 -11.09 0.51
C ASP A 121 1.63 -10.25 1.76
N ILE A 122 0.64 -9.53 2.28
CA ILE A 122 0.75 -8.74 3.52
C ILE A 122 -0.44 -9.12 4.40
N THR A 123 -0.14 -9.62 5.59
CA THR A 123 -1.12 -10.03 6.59
C THR A 123 -1.07 -9.11 7.80
N ARG A 124 -2.03 -9.28 8.71
CA ARG A 124 -1.97 -8.66 10.05
C ARG A 124 -0.77 -9.13 10.88
N GLU A 125 -0.25 -10.33 10.63
CA GLU A 125 0.80 -10.95 11.44
C GLU A 125 2.21 -10.68 10.88
N GLY A 126 2.32 -10.27 9.61
CA GLY A 126 3.58 -10.03 8.93
C GLY A 126 3.49 -10.05 7.41
N THR A 127 4.65 -10.09 6.77
CA THR A 127 4.79 -9.91 5.31
C THR A 127 5.50 -11.10 4.68
N PHE A 128 5.01 -11.54 3.51
CA PHE A 128 5.63 -12.61 2.72
C PHE A 128 6.40 -12.06 1.53
N PHE A 129 7.60 -12.57 1.31
CA PHE A 129 8.44 -12.29 0.14
C PHE A 129 8.75 -13.60 -0.60
N LEU A 130 8.74 -13.57 -1.93
CA LEU A 130 9.23 -14.68 -2.73
C LEU A 130 10.76 -14.70 -2.73
N LEU A 131 11.34 -15.87 -2.53
CA LEU A 131 12.79 -16.10 -2.64
C LEU A 131 13.11 -16.74 -4.00
N PRO A 132 14.22 -16.35 -4.66
CA PRO A 132 14.67 -16.95 -5.90
C PRO A 132 15.14 -18.39 -5.64
N PRO A 133 15.05 -19.28 -6.65
CA PRO A 133 15.54 -20.64 -6.57
C PRO A 133 16.96 -20.68 -6.03
N SER A 134 17.23 -21.53 -5.04
CA SER A 134 18.58 -21.64 -4.46
C SER A 134 18.93 -23.06 -4.03
N THR A 135 20.23 -23.34 -3.96
CA THR A 135 20.82 -24.63 -3.59
C THR A 135 21.62 -24.52 -2.29
N PRO A 136 21.88 -25.63 -1.57
CA PRO A 136 22.78 -25.64 -0.44
C PRO A 136 24.16 -25.07 -0.80
N GLY A 137 24.70 -24.22 0.08
CA GLY A 137 25.97 -23.53 -0.13
C GLY A 137 25.82 -22.09 -0.66
N GLU A 138 24.71 -21.78 -1.35
CA GLU A 138 24.37 -20.40 -1.70
C GLU A 138 23.89 -19.63 -0.47
N LYS A 139 24.02 -18.29 -0.50
CA LYS A 139 23.55 -17.42 0.58
C LYS A 139 22.63 -16.36 0.02
N LEU A 140 21.46 -16.19 0.63
CA LEU A 140 20.58 -15.06 0.35
C LEU A 140 20.68 -14.04 1.47
N VAL A 141 20.61 -12.76 1.12
CA VAL A 141 20.59 -11.65 2.07
C VAL A 141 19.48 -10.69 1.69
N LEU A 142 18.40 -10.66 2.48
CA LEU A 142 17.32 -9.70 2.31
C LEU A 142 17.56 -8.48 3.21
N LYS A 143 17.42 -7.28 2.64
CA LYS A 143 17.52 -5.99 3.34
C LYS A 143 16.22 -5.23 3.15
N ILE A 144 15.61 -4.79 4.24
CA ILE A 144 14.33 -4.11 4.20
C ILE A 144 14.28 -3.05 5.29
N LYS A 145 13.72 -1.88 4.97
CA LYS A 145 13.47 -0.85 5.98
C LYS A 145 12.28 -1.24 6.85
N TYR A 146 12.35 -0.96 8.14
CA TYR A 146 11.27 -1.24 9.07
C TYR A 146 11.16 -0.17 10.14
N GLU A 147 9.94 -0.01 10.66
CA GLU A 147 9.66 0.75 11.87
C GLU A 147 8.94 -0.15 12.88
N GLY A 148 9.39 -0.14 14.14
CA GLY A 148 8.76 -0.86 15.24
C GLY A 148 9.49 -2.15 15.64
N GLU A 149 8.74 -3.23 15.87
CA GLU A 149 9.25 -4.51 16.35
C GLU A 149 8.86 -5.65 15.40
N VAL A 150 9.86 -6.42 14.98
CA VAL A 150 9.70 -7.59 14.11
C VAL A 150 9.94 -8.89 14.88
N GLY A 151 9.21 -9.93 14.50
CA GLY A 151 9.41 -11.29 15.02
C GLY A 151 10.51 -12.05 14.30
N LYS A 152 10.72 -13.31 14.71
CA LYS A 152 11.70 -14.20 14.09
C LYS A 152 11.21 -14.60 12.68
N PRO A 153 11.99 -14.34 11.61
CA PRO A 153 11.62 -14.75 10.25
C PRO A 153 11.50 -16.26 10.10
N ARG A 154 10.71 -16.70 9.13
CA ARG A 154 10.49 -18.10 8.78
C ARG A 154 10.45 -18.26 7.27
N VAL A 155 10.76 -19.46 6.77
CA VAL A 155 10.63 -19.80 5.35
C VAL A 155 9.59 -20.90 5.16
N PHE A 156 8.89 -20.84 4.05
CA PHE A 156 7.81 -21.76 3.71
C PHE A 156 7.95 -22.26 2.28
N THR A 157 7.49 -23.50 2.05
CA THR A 157 7.64 -24.22 0.78
C THR A 157 6.46 -24.08 -0.16
N SER A 158 5.34 -23.59 0.34
CA SER A 158 4.15 -23.33 -0.46
C SER A 158 3.76 -21.87 -0.36
N ARG A 159 3.11 -21.40 -1.43
CA ARG A 159 2.50 -20.10 -1.45
C ARG A 159 1.49 -20.02 -0.31
N PRO A 160 1.42 -18.89 0.41
CA PRO A 160 0.31 -18.66 1.32
C PRO A 160 -1.03 -18.89 0.58
N GLU A 161 -1.79 -19.90 1.01
CA GLU A 161 -3.17 -20.07 0.57
C GLU A 161 -3.98 -18.90 1.13
N GLN A 162 -4.65 -18.17 0.24
CA GLN A 162 -5.50 -17.06 0.63
C GLN A 162 -6.77 -17.63 1.29
N GLU A 163 -6.88 -17.54 2.61
CA GLU A 163 -8.20 -17.66 3.25
C GLU A 163 -9.03 -16.42 2.87
N GLU A 164 -10.29 -16.63 2.46
CA GLU A 164 -11.20 -15.65 1.84
C GLU A 164 -11.53 -14.41 2.70
N LYS A 165 -11.01 -14.29 3.92
CA LYS A 165 -11.22 -13.09 4.75
C LYS A 165 -10.16 -12.04 4.47
N SER A 166 -10.34 -11.26 3.40
CA SER A 166 -9.60 -10.00 3.25
C SER A 166 -10.21 -8.94 4.16
N GLU A 167 -9.46 -8.46 5.15
CA GLU A 167 -9.81 -7.28 5.93
C GLU A 167 -9.12 -6.06 5.31
N THR A 168 -9.83 -4.95 5.14
CA THR A 168 -9.23 -3.76 4.55
C THR A 168 -8.59 -2.89 5.62
N VAL A 169 -7.29 -2.64 5.52
CA VAL A 169 -6.58 -1.67 6.36
C VAL A 169 -6.68 -0.29 5.73
N LYS A 170 -6.94 0.72 6.57
CA LYS A 170 -7.00 2.13 6.17
C LYS A 170 -5.69 2.81 6.57
N VAL A 171 -4.95 3.34 5.60
CA VAL A 171 -3.78 4.17 5.84
C VAL A 171 -4.14 5.62 5.53
N ILE A 172 -3.99 6.52 6.51
CA ILE A 172 -4.45 7.91 6.41
C ILE A 172 -3.24 8.84 6.32
N TYR A 173 -3.17 9.63 5.25
CA TYR A 173 -2.19 10.70 5.07
C TYR A 173 -2.86 12.06 5.17
N SER A 174 -2.50 12.85 6.17
CA SER A 174 -3.09 14.17 6.44
C SER A 174 -2.20 15.31 5.94
N PHE A 175 -2.79 16.26 5.21
CA PHE A 175 -2.13 17.43 4.65
C PHE A 175 -2.74 18.70 5.22
N ALA A 176 -1.95 19.47 5.96
CA ALA A 176 -2.41 20.73 6.56
C ALA A 176 -2.43 21.88 5.53
N PHE A 177 -3.36 22.81 5.74
CA PHE A 177 -3.54 24.02 4.95
C PHE A 177 -3.51 25.26 5.84
N GLY A 178 -3.09 26.38 5.25
CA GLY A 178 -3.22 27.69 5.89
C GLY A 178 -4.68 28.11 6.06
N TYR A 179 -4.91 29.17 6.85
CA TYR A 179 -6.24 29.75 7.01
C TYR A 179 -6.83 30.15 5.66
N ALA A 180 -8.06 29.69 5.38
CA ALA A 180 -8.77 29.86 4.10
C ALA A 180 -8.01 29.42 2.84
N LYS A 181 -6.84 28.76 2.95
CA LYS A 181 -6.10 28.24 1.80
C LYS A 181 -6.67 26.90 1.36
N THR A 182 -6.71 26.70 0.04
CA THR A 182 -7.21 25.49 -0.63
C THR A 182 -6.12 24.73 -1.37
N GLU A 183 -4.92 25.31 -1.49
CA GLU A 183 -3.75 24.69 -2.10
C GLU A 183 -2.66 24.37 -1.08
N THR A 184 -1.89 23.32 -1.35
CA THR A 184 -0.77 22.89 -0.52
C THR A 184 0.41 22.44 -1.39
N ASP A 185 1.62 22.88 -1.03
CA ASP A 185 2.87 22.48 -1.67
C ASP A 185 3.58 21.37 -0.91
N ASN A 186 2.84 20.64 -0.07
CA ASN A 186 3.40 19.57 0.74
C ASN A 186 4.06 18.51 -0.16
N MET A 187 5.38 18.42 -0.07
CA MET A 187 6.19 17.51 -0.88
C MET A 187 5.82 16.04 -0.68
N ASN A 188 5.21 15.68 0.46
CA ASN A 188 4.79 14.31 0.74
C ASN A 188 3.66 13.83 -0.20
N LEU A 189 2.93 14.73 -0.87
CA LEU A 189 1.95 14.34 -1.89
C LEU A 189 2.59 13.53 -3.03
N LYS A 190 3.84 13.85 -3.40
CA LYS A 190 4.57 13.07 -4.42
C LYS A 190 4.85 11.65 -3.96
N ASN A 191 5.13 11.46 -2.67
CA ASN A 191 5.37 10.14 -2.09
C ASN A 191 4.07 9.33 -2.02
N VAL A 192 2.97 9.96 -1.60
CA VAL A 192 1.65 9.32 -1.57
C VAL A 192 1.18 8.95 -2.99
N LYS A 193 1.42 9.80 -3.99
CA LYS A 193 1.15 9.47 -5.40
C LYS A 193 1.90 8.20 -5.84
N LYS A 194 3.21 8.15 -5.60
CA LYS A 194 4.03 6.97 -5.92
C LYS A 194 3.53 5.70 -5.23
N LEU A 195 3.16 5.81 -3.94
CA LEU A 195 2.59 4.70 -3.18
C LEU A 195 1.30 4.18 -3.82
N ILE A 196 0.35 5.08 -4.14
CA ILE A 196 -0.91 4.73 -4.82
C ILE A 196 -0.62 4.02 -6.15
N GLU A 197 0.31 4.53 -6.96
CA GLU A 197 0.71 3.90 -8.22
C GLU A 197 1.33 2.51 -8.02
N GLN A 198 2.16 2.31 -6.99
CA GLN A 198 2.77 1.02 -6.67
C GLN A 198 1.74 0.00 -6.17
N LEU A 199 0.83 0.41 -5.29
CA LEU A 199 -0.24 -0.43 -4.78
C LEU A 199 -1.24 -0.80 -5.89
N ALA A 200 -1.57 0.13 -6.78
CA ALA A 200 -2.42 -0.13 -7.94
C ALA A 200 -1.78 -1.16 -8.88
N LYS A 201 -0.52 -0.95 -9.26
CA LYS A 201 0.22 -1.88 -10.15
C LYS A 201 0.37 -3.28 -9.57
N SER A 202 0.45 -3.40 -8.24
CA SER A 202 0.56 -4.69 -7.56
C SER A 202 -0.80 -5.33 -7.24
N GLY A 203 -1.93 -4.70 -7.62
CA GLY A 203 -3.27 -5.20 -7.32
C GLY A 203 -3.63 -5.14 -5.83
N LYS A 204 -2.90 -4.36 -5.03
CA LYS A 204 -3.07 -4.21 -3.58
C LYS A 204 -3.76 -2.92 -3.18
N LEU A 205 -4.32 -2.19 -4.14
CA LEU A 205 -5.12 -1.01 -3.87
C LEU A 205 -6.59 -1.34 -4.04
N ALA A 206 -7.34 -1.37 -2.94
CA ALA A 206 -8.78 -1.60 -2.98
C ALA A 206 -9.55 -0.32 -3.32
N LYS A 207 -9.16 0.81 -2.72
CA LYS A 207 -9.85 2.11 -2.88
C LYS A 207 -8.98 3.27 -2.41
N VAL A 208 -9.22 4.46 -2.95
CA VAL A 208 -8.73 5.72 -2.37
C VAL A 208 -9.91 6.63 -2.01
N GLU A 209 -9.89 7.22 -0.82
CA GLU A 209 -10.77 8.33 -0.47
C GLU A 209 -9.95 9.59 -0.24
N ILE A 210 -10.45 10.72 -0.72
CA ILE A 210 -9.87 12.04 -0.44
C ILE A 210 -10.93 12.86 0.26
N VAL A 211 -10.64 13.29 1.48
CA VAL A 211 -11.56 14.05 2.34
C VAL A 211 -10.97 15.42 2.63
N GLY A 212 -11.62 16.47 2.14
CA GLY A 212 -11.26 17.84 2.50
C GLY A 212 -12.00 18.31 3.75
N TYR A 213 -11.29 18.99 4.65
CA TYR A 213 -11.85 19.50 5.90
C TYR A 213 -11.75 21.03 5.96
N ALA A 214 -12.74 21.66 6.59
CA ALA A 214 -12.67 23.04 7.07
C ALA A 214 -13.03 23.08 8.55
N ASP A 215 -12.42 24.01 9.30
CA ASP A 215 -12.75 24.25 10.71
C ASP A 215 -14.08 25.00 10.84
N GLY A 216 -14.77 24.86 11.96
CA GLY A 216 -16.09 25.45 12.19
C GLY A 216 -16.11 26.98 12.31
N LYS A 217 -14.96 27.63 12.14
CA LYS A 217 -14.83 29.08 12.28
C LYS A 217 -15.23 29.76 10.97
N SER A 218 -16.51 30.09 10.82
CA SER A 218 -16.96 31.02 9.79
C SER A 218 -18.30 31.65 10.16
N THR A 219 -18.47 32.93 9.83
CA THR A 219 -19.77 33.61 9.82
C THR A 219 -20.60 33.24 8.58
N ASP A 220 -19.98 32.52 7.63
CA ASP A 220 -20.53 32.06 6.37
C ASP A 220 -20.28 30.54 6.21
N PRO A 221 -21.28 29.70 6.50
CA PRO A 221 -21.16 28.24 6.39
C PRO A 221 -20.89 27.75 4.97
N GLU A 222 -21.45 28.39 3.94
CA GLU A 222 -21.31 27.98 2.54
C GLU A 222 -19.84 28.12 2.08
N ARG A 223 -19.18 29.19 2.54
CA ARG A 223 -17.76 29.39 2.28
C ARG A 223 -16.89 28.26 2.84
N ASN A 224 -17.20 27.74 4.02
CA ASN A 224 -16.42 26.64 4.60
C ASN A 224 -16.65 25.32 3.86
N GLU A 225 -17.87 25.09 3.38
CA GLU A 225 -18.14 23.94 2.50
C GLU A 225 -17.34 24.03 1.21
N GLN A 226 -17.29 25.21 0.58
CA GLN A 226 -16.50 25.42 -0.63
C GLN A 226 -15.01 25.23 -0.36
N VAL A 227 -14.47 25.78 0.73
CA VAL A 227 -13.07 25.59 1.13
C VAL A 227 -12.74 24.11 1.34
N ALA A 228 -13.62 23.36 2.01
CA ALA A 228 -13.42 21.93 2.23
C ALA A 228 -13.43 21.14 0.91
N LYS A 229 -14.38 21.43 -0.01
CA LYS A 229 -14.43 20.82 -1.35
C LYS A 229 -13.16 21.10 -2.17
N GLU A 230 -12.74 22.36 -2.21
CA GLU A 230 -11.55 22.78 -2.97
C GLU A 230 -10.26 22.17 -2.44
N ARG A 231 -10.15 21.93 -1.12
CA ARG A 231 -9.01 21.19 -0.55
C ARG A 231 -8.96 19.74 -1.04
N ALA A 232 -10.11 19.05 -1.08
CA ALA A 232 -10.19 17.69 -1.62
C ALA A 232 -9.78 17.67 -3.10
N LEU A 233 -10.29 18.63 -3.89
CA LEU A 233 -9.96 18.78 -5.31
C LEU A 233 -8.49 19.08 -5.55
N SER A 234 -7.90 20.00 -4.80
CA SER A 234 -6.50 20.37 -4.93
C SER A 234 -5.58 19.17 -4.71
N VAL A 235 -5.88 18.34 -3.70
CA VAL A 235 -5.17 17.08 -3.47
C VAL A 235 -5.40 16.09 -4.61
N ALA A 236 -6.64 15.90 -5.06
CA ALA A 236 -6.97 14.99 -6.16
C ALA A 236 -6.22 15.33 -7.46
N ARG A 237 -6.18 16.61 -7.85
CA ARG A 237 -5.43 17.11 -9.02
C ARG A 237 -3.92 16.88 -8.91
N LYS A 238 -3.37 16.84 -7.70
CA LYS A 238 -1.95 16.53 -7.47
C LYS A 238 -1.66 15.02 -7.55
N LEU A 239 -2.63 14.18 -7.20
CA LEU A 239 -2.48 12.72 -7.21
C LEU A 239 -2.78 12.09 -8.57
N PHE A 240 -3.82 12.56 -9.26
CA PHE A 240 -4.34 11.94 -10.48
C PHE A 240 -4.21 12.87 -11.70
N SER A 241 -4.47 12.32 -12.89
CA SER A 241 -4.51 13.13 -14.11
C SER A 241 -5.75 14.05 -14.11
N GLU A 242 -5.66 15.20 -14.79
CA GLU A 242 -6.81 16.10 -14.98
C GLU A 242 -8.01 15.38 -15.59
N HIS A 243 -7.76 14.46 -16.54
CA HIS A 243 -8.80 13.64 -17.15
C HIS A 243 -9.52 12.75 -16.13
N SER A 244 -8.77 12.06 -15.28
CA SER A 244 -9.33 11.20 -14.23
C SER A 244 -10.15 12.00 -13.23
N VAL A 245 -9.66 13.18 -12.80
CA VAL A 245 -10.40 14.06 -11.87
C VAL A 245 -11.70 14.55 -12.50
N ALA A 246 -11.66 15.00 -13.76
CA ALA A 246 -12.86 15.46 -14.46
C ALA A 246 -13.94 14.36 -14.56
N CYS A 247 -13.54 13.13 -14.89
CA CYS A 247 -14.45 11.99 -14.94
C CYS A 247 -15.02 11.64 -13.55
N LEU A 248 -14.20 11.63 -12.49
CA LEU A 248 -14.67 11.37 -11.12
C LEU A 248 -15.75 12.39 -10.69
N LEU A 249 -15.58 13.65 -11.06
CA LEU A 249 -16.55 14.70 -10.77
C LEU A 249 -17.85 14.53 -11.56
N SER A 250 -17.78 14.10 -12.82
CA SER A 250 -18.98 13.85 -13.63
C SER A 250 -19.77 12.63 -13.17
N GLU A 251 -19.09 11.57 -12.74
CA GLU A 251 -19.75 10.31 -12.33
C GLU A 251 -20.29 10.36 -10.91
N LYS A 252 -19.53 10.92 -9.96
CA LYS A 252 -19.80 10.80 -8.51
C LYS A 252 -19.86 12.12 -7.76
N GLY A 253 -19.35 13.21 -8.35
CA GLY A 253 -19.25 14.50 -7.68
C GLY A 253 -18.38 14.47 -6.42
N ILE A 254 -18.62 15.40 -5.49
CA ILE A 254 -17.96 15.44 -4.17
C ILE A 254 -19.02 15.33 -3.08
N ALA A 255 -18.97 14.24 -2.31
CA ALA A 255 -19.99 13.95 -1.30
C ALA A 255 -19.74 14.66 0.03
N LYS A 256 -20.79 15.17 0.67
CA LYS A 256 -20.73 15.70 2.03
C LYS A 256 -20.73 14.55 3.02
N LEU A 257 -19.77 14.52 3.96
CA LEU A 257 -19.83 13.60 5.08
C LEU A 257 -20.86 14.07 6.12
N PRO A 258 -21.65 13.16 6.70
CA PRO A 258 -22.60 13.52 7.75
C PRO A 258 -21.85 14.07 8.97
N GLN A 259 -22.44 15.08 9.63
CA GLN A 259 -22.02 15.46 10.96
C GLN A 259 -22.46 14.33 11.91
N GLU A 260 -21.50 13.65 12.54
CA GLU A 260 -21.84 12.75 13.64
C GLU A 260 -22.46 13.60 14.75
N THR A 261 -23.75 13.39 15.01
CA THR A 261 -24.45 13.99 16.14
C THR A 261 -23.94 13.27 17.38
N LEU A 262 -22.86 13.77 17.98
CA LEU A 262 -22.48 13.39 19.33
C LEU A 262 -23.60 13.89 20.26
N ARG A 263 -24.51 12.98 20.64
CA ARG A 263 -25.38 13.15 21.80
C ARG A 263 -24.59 12.98 23.08
#